data_AF-A0A179F3K0-F1
#
_entry.id   AF-A0A179F3K0-F1
#
_cell.length_a   1.000
_cell.length_b   1.000
_cell.length_c   1.000
_cell.angle_alpha   90.00
_cell.angle_beta   90.00
_cell.angle_gamma   90.00
#
_symmetry.space_group_name_H-M   'P 1'
#
loop_
_entity.id
_entity.type
_entity.pdbx_description
1 polymer ?
#
loop_
_entity_poly.entity_id
_entity_poly.type
_entity_poly.pdbx_seq_one_letter_code
_entity_poly.pdbx_strand_id
1 'polypeptide(L)'
;MESNSNNTSSSASAGAIAARTQQCLNEMKSLPKPARVVLIVGRAGVGKSSLLEDLTGSTGHSQQTVDNVAVKFEIEKAVLDNDDYFILDTPGFTAGNEHQTFHEIVRGIQAIRPFAHIAGIVHVTHIHQRFDQFDEKLVRFTNALCGQAYSKLTLVTTFWTAQGQKQQSMFNEQLDLLLHRWRDVVGVGQAKVKTYQHGRQYEAGQDTGEFLNWYGDRDEIAQHAKDMITRSFGGQPRRAPRIIQELEDSIPLYDTAAGRVLGMLRETRRATSSAGMADDAPQERYQVPRDEWEPPSWHEPRPGPTSTPRSHVQADNTAPQIPWGSIFDFVKEGCSWLMRNNLGPVASQGAGGPSFGASASYRGFGDPNSVVDVMKSFGMDSSLSGRQAYAAANGITGAVGSAAWNTAIRRHLSGSF
;
A
#
# COMPACT_ATOMS: atom_id res chain seq x y z
N MET A 1 -27.79 -29.81 -16.60
CA MET A 1 -28.09 -28.50 -15.99
C MET A 1 -27.37 -28.46 -14.67
N GLU A 2 -26.12 -27.98 -14.63
CA GLU A 2 -25.39 -27.67 -13.38
C GLU A 2 -24.05 -27.03 -13.76
N SER A 3 -24.09 -25.74 -14.09
CA SER A 3 -22.90 -24.91 -14.29
C SER A 3 -23.30 -23.45 -14.12
N ASN A 4 -23.24 -22.92 -12.89
CA ASN A 4 -23.18 -21.47 -12.64
C ASN A 4 -22.95 -21.03 -11.17
N SER A 5 -22.40 -21.87 -10.27
CA SER A 5 -22.31 -21.51 -8.84
C SER A 5 -21.01 -20.84 -8.37
N ASN A 6 -19.92 -20.82 -9.15
CA ASN A 6 -18.61 -20.37 -8.63
C ASN A 6 -18.24 -18.89 -8.89
N ASN A 7 -18.96 -18.16 -9.75
CA ASN A 7 -18.68 -16.73 -9.99
C ASN A 7 -19.47 -15.77 -9.06
N THR A 8 -20.43 -16.31 -8.32
CA THR A 8 -21.37 -15.50 -7.52
C THR A 8 -20.82 -15.18 -6.13
N SER A 9 -19.90 -15.99 -5.57
CA SER A 9 -19.40 -15.83 -4.20
C SER A 9 -18.29 -14.77 -4.07
N SER A 10 -17.36 -14.69 -5.02
CA SER A 10 -16.26 -13.71 -4.98
C SER A 10 -16.75 -12.29 -5.25
N SER A 11 -17.66 -12.11 -6.22
CA SER A 11 -18.29 -10.82 -6.53
C SER A 11 -19.19 -10.31 -5.40
N ALA A 12 -19.91 -11.20 -4.72
CA ALA A 12 -20.73 -10.85 -3.56
C ALA A 12 -19.88 -10.38 -2.36
N SER A 13 -18.72 -11.01 -2.11
CA SER A 13 -17.81 -10.62 -1.02
C SER A 13 -17.19 -9.24 -1.25
N ALA A 14 -16.74 -8.94 -2.47
CA ALA A 14 -16.18 -7.64 -2.83
C ALA A 14 -17.24 -6.53 -2.78
N GLY A 15 -18.48 -6.82 -3.20
CA GLY A 15 -19.61 -5.90 -3.06
C GLY A 15 -19.95 -5.57 -1.60
N ALA A 16 -19.89 -6.57 -0.71
CA ALA A 16 -20.11 -6.37 0.71
C ALA A 16 -19.03 -5.49 1.36
N ILE A 17 -17.76 -5.70 1.03
CA ILE A 17 -16.64 -4.90 1.55
C ILE A 17 -16.72 -3.44 1.09
N ALA A 18 -17.01 -3.21 -0.20
CA ALA A 18 -17.20 -1.87 -0.73
C ALA A 18 -18.37 -1.13 -0.04
N ALA A 19 -19.47 -1.84 0.25
CA ALA A 19 -20.59 -1.30 0.98
C ALA A 19 -20.22 -0.90 2.42
N ARG A 20 -19.43 -1.73 3.12
CA ARG A 20 -18.92 -1.41 4.48
C ARG A 20 -18.00 -0.20 4.49
N THR A 21 -17.11 -0.09 3.51
CA THR A 21 -16.26 1.10 3.33
C THR A 21 -17.11 2.36 3.14
N GLN A 22 -18.14 2.30 2.29
CA GLN A 22 -19.04 3.43 2.05
C GLN A 22 -19.87 3.79 3.30
N GLN A 23 -20.30 2.79 4.06
CA GLN A 23 -20.98 2.99 5.34
C GLN A 23 -20.07 3.73 6.33
N CYS A 24 -18.81 3.29 6.49
CA CYS A 24 -17.84 3.96 7.35
C CYS A 24 -17.60 5.42 6.92
N LEU A 25 -17.48 5.69 5.63
CA LEU A 25 -17.35 7.06 5.11
C LEU A 25 -18.57 7.92 5.43
N ASN A 26 -19.78 7.37 5.38
CA ASN A 26 -21.00 8.10 5.73
C ASN A 26 -21.10 8.33 7.24
N GLU A 27 -20.71 7.36 8.05
CA GLU A 27 -20.67 7.49 9.51
C GLU A 27 -19.67 8.55 9.95
N MET A 28 -18.45 8.54 9.41
CA MET A 28 -17.46 9.57 9.76
C MET A 28 -17.94 10.99 9.44
N LYS A 29 -18.73 11.17 8.38
CA LYS A 29 -19.34 12.47 8.03
C LYS A 29 -20.43 12.93 9.01
N SER A 30 -21.10 11.98 9.67
CA SER A 30 -22.17 12.30 10.64
C SER A 30 -21.65 12.47 12.07
N LEU A 31 -20.38 12.14 12.33
CA LEU A 31 -19.78 12.30 13.65
C LEU A 31 -19.67 13.79 14.04
N PRO A 32 -19.93 14.13 15.31
CA PRO A 32 -19.84 15.51 15.80
C PRO A 32 -18.39 16.01 15.95
N LYS A 33 -17.42 15.09 15.89
CA LYS A 33 -15.98 15.37 15.98
C LYS A 33 -15.27 14.62 14.86
N PRO A 34 -14.11 15.12 14.38
CA PRO A 34 -13.35 14.41 13.37
C PRO A 34 -13.00 12.98 13.79
N ALA A 35 -13.30 12.02 12.91
CA ALA A 35 -13.02 10.61 13.14
C ALA A 35 -11.52 10.33 13.32
N ARG A 36 -11.20 9.28 14.07
CA ARG A 36 -9.82 8.81 14.31
C ARG A 36 -9.51 7.67 13.37
N VAL A 37 -8.62 7.90 12.41
CA VAL A 37 -8.27 6.88 11.41
C VAL A 37 -6.87 6.31 11.68
N VAL A 38 -6.73 4.99 11.64
CA VAL A 38 -5.44 4.30 11.62
C VAL A 38 -5.18 3.78 10.22
N LEU A 39 -4.07 4.20 9.62
CA LEU A 39 -3.64 3.78 8.29
C LEU A 39 -2.73 2.54 8.39
N ILE A 40 -3.06 1.45 7.71
CA ILE A 40 -2.21 0.25 7.64
C ILE A 40 -1.48 0.22 6.28
N VAL A 41 -0.17 0.07 6.28
CA VAL A 41 0.69 -0.03 5.08
C VAL A 41 1.65 -1.20 5.18
N GLY A 42 2.10 -1.72 4.03
CA GLY A 42 3.08 -2.81 3.99
C GLY A 42 3.05 -3.57 2.66
N ARG A 43 3.96 -4.53 2.50
CA ARG A 43 4.03 -5.40 1.31
C ARG A 43 2.72 -6.21 1.14
N ALA A 44 2.45 -6.70 -0.05
CA ALA A 44 1.38 -7.70 -0.26
C ALA A 44 1.67 -8.98 0.54
N GLY A 45 0.62 -9.60 1.08
CA GLY A 45 0.72 -10.88 1.81
C GLY A 45 1.27 -10.82 3.24
N VAL A 46 1.60 -9.63 3.78
CA VAL A 46 2.14 -9.49 5.15
C VAL A 46 1.08 -9.53 6.26
N GLY A 47 -0.19 -9.82 5.95
CA GLY A 47 -1.23 -9.96 6.97
C GLY A 47 -1.91 -8.65 7.41
N LYS A 48 -1.88 -7.59 6.59
CA LYS A 48 -2.60 -6.32 6.86
C LYS A 48 -4.09 -6.54 7.09
N SER A 49 -4.73 -7.27 6.19
CA SER A 49 -6.17 -7.56 6.25
C SER A 49 -6.54 -8.54 7.35
N SER A 50 -5.65 -9.46 7.75
CA SER A 50 -5.85 -10.28 8.94
C SER A 50 -5.77 -9.46 10.24
N LEU A 51 -4.85 -8.50 10.30
CA LEU A 51 -4.78 -7.54 11.41
C LEU A 51 -6.02 -6.65 11.44
N LEU A 52 -6.54 -6.22 10.29
CA LEU A 52 -7.81 -5.48 10.18
C LEU A 52 -8.97 -6.28 10.80
N GLU A 53 -9.09 -7.56 10.45
CA GLU A 53 -10.13 -8.46 10.98
C GLU A 53 -10.01 -8.61 12.49
N ASP A 54 -8.80 -8.72 13.04
CA ASP A 54 -8.58 -8.77 14.49
C ASP A 54 -8.98 -7.50 15.23
N LEU A 55 -8.68 -6.35 14.63
CA LEU A 55 -9.02 -5.05 15.22
C LEU A 55 -10.52 -4.81 15.23
N THR A 56 -11.23 -5.26 14.21
CA THR A 56 -12.63 -4.91 13.95
C THR A 56 -13.61 -6.03 14.31
N GLY A 57 -13.15 -7.27 14.43
CA GLY A 57 -13.98 -8.47 14.53
C GLY A 57 -14.70 -8.84 13.22
N SER A 58 -14.37 -8.17 12.11
CA SER A 58 -14.91 -8.48 10.79
C SER A 58 -14.27 -9.74 10.19
N THR A 59 -14.84 -10.22 9.08
CA THR A 59 -14.34 -11.39 8.35
C THR A 59 -14.44 -11.20 6.84
N GLY A 60 -13.61 -11.93 6.10
CA GLY A 60 -13.67 -12.02 4.63
C GLY A 60 -12.72 -11.08 3.90
N HIS A 61 -11.96 -10.24 4.61
CA HIS A 61 -10.93 -9.38 4.04
C HIS A 61 -9.66 -10.19 3.72
N SER A 62 -9.28 -11.10 4.62
CA SER A 62 -8.12 -11.99 4.41
C SER A 62 -8.37 -13.14 3.44
N GLN A 63 -9.63 -13.38 3.08
CA GLN A 63 -10.04 -14.45 2.15
C GLN A 63 -10.02 -14.03 0.67
N GLN A 64 -9.68 -12.77 0.37
CA GLN A 64 -9.38 -12.35 -1.00
C GLN A 64 -8.15 -13.13 -1.48
N THR A 65 -8.35 -14.03 -2.45
CA THR A 65 -7.30 -14.91 -2.99
C THR A 65 -6.12 -14.12 -3.55
N VAL A 66 -4.97 -14.78 -3.72
CA VAL A 66 -3.71 -14.18 -4.25
C VAL A 66 -3.92 -13.48 -5.61
N ASP A 67 -4.97 -13.82 -6.36
CA ASP A 67 -5.33 -13.19 -7.63
C ASP A 67 -6.09 -11.85 -7.46
N ASN A 68 -6.55 -11.54 -6.24
CA ASN A 68 -7.22 -10.31 -5.84
C ASN A 68 -6.51 -9.70 -4.62
N VAL A 69 -5.21 -9.38 -4.74
CA VAL A 69 -4.59 -8.40 -3.84
C VAL A 69 -5.51 -7.18 -3.78
N ALA A 70 -5.86 -6.70 -2.59
CA ALA A 70 -6.69 -5.50 -2.44
C ALA A 70 -6.17 -4.42 -3.40
N VAL A 71 -6.94 -4.10 -4.44
CA VAL A 71 -6.56 -3.08 -5.45
C VAL A 71 -7.05 -1.70 -5.02
N LYS A 72 -7.93 -1.66 -4.01
CA LYS A 72 -8.55 -0.48 -3.45
C LYS A 72 -8.34 -0.43 -1.95
N PHE A 73 -8.37 0.77 -1.36
CA PHE A 73 -8.42 0.88 0.10
C PHE A 73 -9.77 0.41 0.63
N GLU A 74 -9.75 -0.11 1.86
CA GLU A 74 -10.94 -0.59 2.57
C GLU A 74 -10.99 0.10 3.94
N ILE A 75 -12.19 0.39 4.44
CA ILE A 75 -12.38 1.02 5.75
C ILE A 75 -13.37 0.23 6.57
N GLU A 76 -12.97 -0.14 7.79
CA GLU A 76 -13.82 -0.78 8.78
C GLU A 76 -13.73 -0.05 10.12
N LYS A 77 -14.84 -0.08 10.87
CA LYS A 77 -14.91 0.50 12.22
C LYS A 77 -14.39 -0.50 13.26
N ALA A 78 -13.56 -0.03 14.16
CA ALA A 78 -13.09 -0.76 15.35
C ALA A 78 -13.50 0.01 16.62
N VAL A 79 -14.13 -0.68 17.56
CA VAL A 79 -14.50 -0.12 18.87
C VAL A 79 -13.46 -0.60 19.90
N LEU A 80 -12.66 0.33 20.42
CA LEU A 80 -11.50 0.04 21.27
C LEU A 80 -11.59 0.85 22.57
N ASP A 81 -11.76 0.19 23.72
CA ASP A 81 -11.88 0.84 25.04
C ASP A 81 -12.91 1.99 25.10
N ASN A 82 -14.04 1.82 24.40
CA ASN A 82 -15.12 2.81 24.19
C ASN A 82 -14.80 3.98 23.25
N ASP A 83 -13.63 4.00 22.63
CA ASP A 83 -13.30 4.93 21.54
C ASP A 83 -13.55 4.26 20.17
N ASP A 84 -14.18 5.02 19.27
CA ASP A 84 -14.34 4.62 17.88
C ASP A 84 -13.07 4.96 17.08
N TYR A 85 -12.50 3.94 16.43
CA TYR A 85 -11.47 4.08 15.42
C TYR A 85 -11.98 3.56 14.08
N PHE A 86 -11.45 4.13 13.01
CA PHE A 86 -11.66 3.65 11.65
C PHE A 86 -10.32 3.16 11.13
N ILE A 87 -10.27 1.92 10.66
CA ILE A 87 -9.05 1.31 10.17
C ILE A 87 -9.08 1.39 8.65
N LEU A 88 -8.11 2.09 8.06
CA LEU A 88 -7.93 2.20 6.63
C LEU A 88 -6.88 1.17 6.18
N ASP A 89 -7.35 0.02 5.70
CA ASP A 89 -6.51 -1.01 5.09
C ASP A 89 -6.20 -0.64 3.64
N THR A 90 -4.99 -0.95 3.21
CA THR A 90 -4.47 -0.50 1.91
C THR A 90 -4.03 -1.67 1.05
N PRO A 91 -4.00 -1.47 -0.29
CA PRO A 91 -3.33 -2.38 -1.18
C PRO A 91 -1.91 -2.73 -0.74
N GLY A 92 -1.52 -3.98 -1.00
CA GLY A 92 -0.15 -4.41 -0.74
C GLY A 92 0.82 -3.89 -1.80
N PHE A 93 1.95 -3.36 -1.35
CA PHE A 93 3.06 -3.06 -2.23
C PHE A 93 3.71 -4.34 -2.78
N THR A 94 3.96 -4.37 -4.09
CA THR A 94 4.78 -5.36 -4.80
C THR A 94 5.73 -4.63 -5.74
N ALA A 95 6.79 -5.31 -6.18
CA ALA A 95 7.65 -4.77 -7.22
C ALA A 95 6.83 -4.56 -8.50
N GLY A 96 6.76 -3.33 -8.99
CA GLY A 96 6.04 -2.96 -10.21
C GLY A 96 4.66 -2.33 -9.99
N ASN A 97 4.11 -2.33 -8.77
CA ASN A 97 2.84 -1.67 -8.47
C ASN A 97 2.97 -0.44 -7.54
N GLU A 98 4.19 -0.03 -7.17
CA GLU A 98 4.38 0.92 -6.07
C GLU A 98 3.67 2.26 -6.28
N HIS A 99 3.70 2.77 -7.52
CA HIS A 99 3.07 4.06 -7.84
C HIS A 99 1.55 3.96 -7.76
N GLN A 100 0.96 2.91 -8.33
CA GLN A 100 -0.48 2.65 -8.26
C GLN A 100 -0.94 2.49 -6.81
N THR A 101 -0.19 1.72 -6.02
CA THR A 101 -0.48 1.52 -4.59
C THR A 101 -0.42 2.85 -3.83
N PHE A 102 0.59 3.69 -4.08
CA PHE A 102 0.67 4.99 -3.43
C PHE A 102 -0.46 5.95 -3.86
N HIS A 103 -0.86 5.94 -5.14
CA HIS A 103 -2.03 6.68 -5.59
C HIS A 103 -3.30 6.26 -4.85
N GLU A 104 -3.51 4.96 -4.63
CA GLU A 104 -4.69 4.47 -3.92
C GLU A 104 -4.65 4.81 -2.42
N ILE A 105 -3.47 4.78 -1.79
CA ILE A 105 -3.29 5.27 -0.41
C ILE A 105 -3.69 6.75 -0.31
N VAL A 106 -3.19 7.59 -1.23
CA VAL A 106 -3.53 9.02 -1.26
C VAL A 106 -5.02 9.22 -1.49
N ARG A 107 -5.64 8.44 -2.38
CA ARG A 107 -7.08 8.49 -2.62
C ARG A 107 -7.86 8.19 -1.35
N GLY A 108 -7.48 7.17 -0.59
CA GLY A 108 -8.08 6.86 0.71
C GLY A 108 -7.93 8.01 1.71
N ILE A 109 -6.72 8.58 1.80
CA ILE A 109 -6.45 9.75 2.64
C ILE A 109 -7.32 10.95 2.26
N GLN A 110 -7.41 11.28 0.96
CA GLN A 110 -8.23 12.39 0.47
C GLN A 110 -9.71 12.16 0.73
N ALA A 111 -10.19 10.91 0.63
CA ALA A 111 -11.57 10.56 0.89
C ALA A 111 -11.99 10.82 2.35
N ILE A 112 -11.10 10.62 3.32
CA ILE A 112 -11.38 10.79 4.75
C ILE A 112 -11.05 12.20 5.29
N ARG A 113 -10.10 12.91 4.66
CA ARG A 113 -9.51 14.15 5.18
C ARG A 113 -10.51 15.24 5.58
N PRO A 114 -11.66 15.46 4.90
CA PRO A 114 -12.60 16.50 5.30
C PRO A 114 -13.28 16.29 6.66
N PHE A 115 -13.29 15.07 7.18
CA PHE A 115 -14.07 14.69 8.37
C PHE A 115 -13.29 13.76 9.33
N ALA A 116 -12.02 13.51 9.07
CA ALA A 116 -11.18 12.63 9.87
C ALA A 116 -9.75 13.13 9.95
N HIS A 117 -9.01 12.63 10.94
CA HIS A 117 -7.56 12.79 11.04
C HIS A 117 -6.89 11.43 11.18
N ILE A 118 -5.64 11.33 10.72
CA ILE A 118 -4.83 10.12 10.87
C ILE A 118 -4.25 10.10 12.29
N ALA A 119 -4.85 9.28 13.15
CA ALA A 119 -4.45 9.07 14.54
C ALA A 119 -3.14 8.28 14.67
N GLY A 120 -2.86 7.40 13.71
CA GLY A 120 -1.66 6.58 13.67
C GLY A 120 -1.41 5.91 12.32
N ILE A 121 -0.18 5.49 12.10
CA ILE A 121 0.24 4.71 10.94
C ILE A 121 0.87 3.41 11.44
N VAL A 122 0.44 2.29 10.86
CA VAL A 122 0.92 0.95 11.14
C VAL A 122 1.65 0.43 9.90
N HIS A 123 2.94 0.13 10.02
CA HIS A 123 3.70 -0.56 8.98
C HIS A 123 3.79 -2.04 9.30
N VAL A 124 3.29 -2.91 8.44
CA VAL A 124 3.26 -4.36 8.68
C VAL A 124 4.33 -5.06 7.85
N THR A 125 5.10 -5.93 8.49
CA THR A 125 6.14 -6.76 7.88
C THR A 125 5.98 -8.21 8.34
N HIS A 126 6.34 -9.16 7.48
CA HIS A 126 6.26 -10.58 7.78
C HIS A 126 7.52 -11.07 8.51
N ILE A 127 7.41 -11.81 9.63
CA ILE A 127 8.60 -12.22 10.40
C ILE A 127 9.46 -13.29 9.70
N HIS A 128 8.86 -14.23 8.96
CA HIS A 128 9.64 -15.27 8.25
C HIS A 128 10.37 -14.78 6.99
N GLN A 129 9.97 -13.64 6.42
CA GLN A 129 10.53 -13.21 5.14
C GLN A 129 11.88 -12.52 5.37
N ARG A 130 12.82 -12.77 4.46
CA ARG A 130 14.09 -12.02 4.47
C ARG A 130 13.77 -10.56 4.23
N PHE A 131 14.17 -9.71 5.17
CA PHE A 131 14.09 -8.27 5.02
C PHE A 131 15.06 -7.83 3.92
N ASP A 132 14.51 -7.55 2.75
CA ASP A 132 15.27 -7.22 1.55
C ASP A 132 15.32 -5.70 1.30
N GLN A 133 15.93 -5.29 0.19
CA GLN A 133 16.03 -3.88 -0.19
C GLN A 133 14.67 -3.24 -0.46
N PHE A 134 13.69 -4.03 -0.91
CA PHE A 134 12.33 -3.54 -1.12
C PHE A 134 11.63 -3.28 0.22
N ASP A 135 11.80 -4.14 1.22
CA ASP A 135 11.28 -3.86 2.58
C ASP A 135 11.91 -2.60 3.17
N GLU A 136 13.22 -2.45 3.02
CA GLU A 136 13.92 -1.24 3.45
C GLU A 136 13.37 0.02 2.77
N LYS A 137 13.13 -0.05 1.45
CA LYS A 137 12.48 1.02 0.67
C LYS A 137 11.08 1.32 1.21
N LEU A 138 10.28 0.31 1.56
CA LEU A 138 8.93 0.52 2.11
C LEU A 138 8.93 1.13 3.51
N VAL A 139 9.91 0.79 4.37
CA VAL A 139 10.09 1.44 5.67
C VAL A 139 10.52 2.89 5.47
N ARG A 140 11.45 3.17 4.55
CA ARG A 140 11.83 4.55 4.16
C ARG A 140 10.64 5.34 3.64
N PHE A 141 9.82 4.73 2.78
CA PHE A 141 8.60 5.33 2.25
C PHE A 141 7.64 5.69 3.38
N THR A 142 7.41 4.77 4.31
CA THR A 142 6.51 4.99 5.45
C THR A 142 7.05 6.10 6.36
N ASN A 143 8.35 6.12 6.63
CA ASN A 143 8.99 7.19 7.38
C ASN A 143 8.85 8.55 6.69
N ALA A 144 9.00 8.58 5.36
CA ALA A 144 8.80 9.80 4.56
C ALA A 144 7.33 10.27 4.56
N LEU A 145 6.38 9.35 4.55
CA LEU A 145 4.94 9.61 4.64
C LEU A 145 4.56 10.23 6.00
N CYS A 146 5.17 9.73 7.09
CA CYS A 146 5.04 10.29 8.44
C CYS A 146 5.73 11.66 8.56
N GLY A 147 6.97 11.77 8.10
CA GLY A 147 7.87 12.88 8.37
C GLY A 147 8.43 12.87 9.80
N GLN A 148 9.54 13.60 9.98
CA GLN A 148 10.35 13.54 11.21
C GLN A 148 9.62 13.98 12.49
N ALA A 149 8.62 14.85 12.37
CA ALA A 149 7.88 15.36 13.52
C ALA A 149 6.68 14.49 13.93
N TYR A 150 6.33 13.46 13.15
CA TYR A 150 5.18 12.60 13.43
C TYR A 150 5.60 11.38 14.25
N SER A 151 5.07 11.26 15.46
CA SER A 151 5.51 10.26 16.44
C SER A 151 4.52 9.10 16.63
N LYS A 152 3.53 8.95 15.74
CA LYS A 152 2.48 7.94 15.83
C LYS A 152 2.64 6.87 14.74
N LEU A 153 3.88 6.39 14.57
CA LEU A 153 4.23 5.25 13.73
C LEU A 153 4.49 4.02 14.62
N THR A 154 3.84 2.91 14.31
CA THR A 154 4.11 1.59 14.91
C THR A 154 4.54 0.61 13.81
N LEU A 155 5.69 -0.04 14.00
CA LEU A 155 6.16 -1.11 13.11
C LEU A 155 5.71 -2.46 13.67
N VAL A 156 5.02 -3.24 12.86
CA VAL A 156 4.35 -4.48 13.25
C VAL A 156 4.96 -5.66 12.51
N THR A 157 5.22 -6.73 13.24
CA THR A 157 5.56 -8.03 12.65
C THR A 157 4.40 -9.01 12.79
N THR A 158 4.15 -9.81 11.77
CA THR A 158 3.09 -10.83 11.71
C THR A 158 3.67 -12.22 11.45
N PHE A 159 2.81 -13.25 11.47
CA PHE A 159 3.15 -14.66 11.25
C PHE A 159 4.04 -15.24 12.34
N TRP A 160 3.70 -15.05 13.61
CA TRP A 160 4.53 -15.55 14.70
C TRP A 160 4.34 -17.03 15.03
N THR A 161 3.46 -17.77 14.35
CA THR A 161 3.26 -19.20 14.66
C THR A 161 4.47 -20.05 14.27
N ALA A 162 5.07 -20.70 15.26
CA ALA A 162 6.25 -21.54 15.11
C ALA A 162 5.98 -23.00 15.51
N GLN A 163 6.58 -23.93 14.77
CA GLN A 163 6.58 -25.38 15.01
C GLN A 163 7.81 -25.78 15.84
N GLY A 164 7.79 -25.40 17.12
CA GLY A 164 8.80 -25.78 18.10
C GLY A 164 9.96 -24.80 18.27
N GLN A 165 10.83 -25.10 19.24
CA GLN A 165 11.83 -24.18 19.80
C GLN A 165 12.86 -23.67 18.78
N LYS A 166 13.27 -24.50 17.81
CA LYS A 166 14.23 -24.10 16.79
C LYS A 166 13.68 -22.96 15.93
N GLN A 167 12.43 -23.06 15.50
CA GLN A 167 11.81 -22.03 14.68
C GLN A 167 11.53 -20.76 15.49
N GLN A 168 11.13 -20.90 16.76
CA GLN A 168 11.00 -19.75 17.67
C GLN A 168 12.32 -18.98 17.83
N SER A 169 13.43 -19.70 18.01
CA SER A 169 14.76 -19.09 18.12
C SER A 169 15.13 -18.33 16.85
N MET A 170 14.89 -18.92 15.68
CA MET A 170 15.13 -18.25 14.39
C MET A 170 14.28 -16.99 14.22
N PHE A 171 13.03 -16.97 14.67
CA PHE A 171 12.18 -15.78 14.55
C PHE A 171 12.62 -14.68 15.50
N ASN A 172 13.08 -15.02 16.69
CA ASN A 172 13.64 -14.04 17.62
C ASN A 172 14.94 -13.42 17.06
N GLU A 173 15.85 -14.22 16.52
CA GLU A 173 17.05 -13.72 15.84
C GLU A 173 16.70 -12.80 14.66
N GLN A 174 15.71 -13.21 13.86
CA GLN A 174 15.23 -12.41 12.72
C GLN A 174 14.58 -11.09 13.19
N LEU A 175 13.85 -11.11 14.30
CA LEU A 175 13.29 -9.90 14.90
C LEU A 175 14.40 -8.96 15.35
N ASP A 176 15.42 -9.44 16.03
CA ASP A 176 16.54 -8.61 16.47
C ASP A 176 17.20 -7.91 15.28
N LEU A 177 17.49 -8.65 14.20
CA LEU A 177 18.03 -8.07 12.97
C LEU A 177 17.11 -7.01 12.36
N LEU A 178 15.80 -7.28 12.34
CA LEU A 178 14.79 -6.38 11.82
C LEU A 178 14.71 -5.07 12.63
N LEU A 179 14.71 -5.18 13.96
CA LEU A 179 14.69 -4.05 14.88
C LEU A 179 15.91 -3.13 14.71
N HIS A 180 17.10 -3.72 14.49
CA HIS A 180 18.30 -2.95 14.20
C HIS A 180 18.15 -2.19 12.87
N ARG A 181 17.75 -2.86 11.79
CA ARG A 181 17.57 -2.21 10.48
C ARG A 181 16.51 -1.11 10.50
N TRP A 182 15.39 -1.33 11.18
CA TRP A 182 14.36 -0.31 11.34
C TRP A 182 14.88 0.93 12.06
N ARG A 183 15.70 0.76 13.09
CA ARG A 183 16.34 1.87 13.79
C ARG A 183 17.26 2.67 12.86
N ASP A 184 18.03 2.00 12.03
CA ASP A 184 18.94 2.63 11.07
C ASP A 184 18.17 3.43 10.02
N VAL A 185 17.04 2.88 9.54
CA VAL A 185 16.21 3.51 8.50
C VAL A 185 15.38 4.68 9.02
N VAL A 186 14.75 4.52 10.19
CA VAL A 186 13.85 5.55 10.74
C VAL A 186 14.65 6.69 11.38
N GLY A 187 15.85 6.38 11.88
CA GLY A 187 16.78 7.33 12.48
C GLY A 187 16.62 7.45 14.00
N VAL A 188 17.76 7.62 14.69
CA VAL A 188 17.88 7.65 16.16
C VAL A 188 17.15 8.84 16.82
N GLY A 189 16.83 9.90 16.05
CA GLY A 189 16.20 11.13 16.53
C GLY A 189 14.67 11.12 16.60
N GLN A 190 14.00 10.13 15.98
CA GLN A 190 12.57 9.91 16.23
C GLN A 190 12.41 9.13 17.52
N ALA A 191 11.82 9.75 18.53
CA ALA A 191 11.48 9.14 19.80
C ALA A 191 10.97 7.71 19.61
N LYS A 192 11.67 6.73 20.22
CA LYS A 192 11.38 5.27 20.26
C LYS A 192 10.30 4.84 19.25
N VAL A 193 10.74 4.45 18.05
CA VAL A 193 9.90 3.71 17.10
C VAL A 193 9.16 2.62 17.87
N LYS A 194 7.83 2.70 17.90
CA LYS A 194 7.01 1.71 18.59
C LYS A 194 7.00 0.43 17.76
N THR A 195 7.11 -0.70 18.42
CA THR A 195 7.07 -2.01 17.78
C THR A 195 6.01 -2.89 18.40
N TYR A 196 5.44 -3.77 17.60
CA TYR A 196 4.48 -4.77 18.05
C TYR A 196 4.63 -6.06 17.24
N GLN A 197 4.46 -7.19 17.91
CA GLN A 197 4.64 -8.53 17.38
C GLN A 197 3.28 -9.23 17.44
N HIS A 198 2.54 -9.17 16.32
CA HIS A 198 1.18 -9.67 16.22
C HIS A 198 1.15 -11.19 16.14
N GLY A 199 0.85 -11.82 17.29
CA GLY A 199 1.01 -13.26 17.52
C GLY A 199 2.01 -13.60 18.63
N ARG A 200 2.47 -12.61 19.39
CA ARG A 200 3.17 -12.81 20.67
C ARG A 200 2.30 -12.39 21.85
N GLN A 201 2.65 -12.93 23.01
CA GLN A 201 1.97 -12.66 24.28
C GLN A 201 2.45 -11.35 24.90
N TYR A 202 1.50 -10.57 25.44
CA TYR A 202 1.78 -9.30 26.11
C TYR A 202 1.23 -9.25 27.52
N GLU A 203 2.08 -8.84 28.47
CA GLU A 203 1.67 -8.55 29.85
C GLU A 203 1.93 -7.09 30.18
N ALA A 204 0.90 -6.38 30.67
CA ALA A 204 0.95 -4.95 30.94
C ALA A 204 1.48 -4.12 29.75
N GLY A 205 1.25 -4.59 28.52
CA GLY A 205 1.71 -3.96 27.27
C GLY A 205 3.18 -4.18 26.94
N GLN A 206 3.89 -5.06 27.63
CA GLN A 206 5.25 -5.51 27.29
C GLN A 206 5.22 -6.88 26.62
N ASP A 207 6.04 -7.06 25.58
CA ASP A 207 6.23 -8.35 24.92
C ASP A 207 6.93 -9.31 25.89
N THR A 208 6.31 -10.44 26.18
CA THR A 208 6.83 -11.45 27.13
C THR A 208 7.87 -12.37 26.50
N GLY A 209 7.94 -12.40 25.17
CA GLY A 209 8.75 -13.38 24.47
C GLY A 209 7.95 -14.59 23.97
N GLU A 210 6.77 -14.85 24.53
CA GLU A 210 6.01 -16.07 24.26
C GLU A 210 5.22 -15.98 22.95
N PHE A 211 5.04 -17.14 22.31
CA PHE A 211 4.44 -17.26 20.98
C PHE A 211 3.03 -17.79 21.14
N LEU A 212 2.07 -17.07 20.54
CA LEU A 212 0.67 -17.50 20.52
C LEU A 212 0.40 -18.39 19.31
N ASN A 213 -0.46 -19.38 19.52
CA ASN A 213 -0.97 -20.22 18.45
C ASN A 213 -2.04 -19.45 17.68
N TRP A 214 -1.82 -19.20 16.39
CA TRP A 214 -2.75 -18.44 15.55
C TRP A 214 -4.19 -18.98 15.57
N TYR A 215 -4.35 -20.31 15.64
CA TYR A 215 -5.66 -20.95 15.60
C TYR A 215 -6.26 -21.15 16.99
N GLY A 216 -5.43 -21.40 18.01
CA GLY A 216 -5.87 -21.66 19.38
C GLY A 216 -6.14 -20.38 20.18
N ASP A 217 -5.35 -19.34 19.95
CA ASP A 217 -5.29 -18.15 20.80
C ASP A 217 -5.78 -16.90 20.05
N ARG A 218 -6.70 -17.09 19.08
CA ARG A 218 -7.12 -16.03 18.15
C ARG A 218 -7.71 -14.81 18.87
N ASP A 219 -8.53 -15.06 19.89
CA ASP A 219 -9.16 -13.98 20.68
C ASP A 219 -8.13 -13.18 21.47
N GLU A 220 -7.11 -13.84 22.03
CA GLU A 220 -6.01 -13.19 22.75
C GLU A 220 -5.14 -12.36 21.80
N ILE A 221 -4.81 -12.90 20.62
CA ILE A 221 -4.11 -12.18 19.56
C ILE A 221 -4.88 -10.91 19.15
N ALA A 222 -6.20 -11.04 18.96
CA ALA A 222 -7.05 -9.91 18.63
C ALA A 222 -7.09 -8.87 19.75
N GLN A 223 -7.22 -9.30 21.01
CA GLN A 223 -7.21 -8.39 22.15
C GLN A 223 -5.88 -7.62 22.25
N HIS A 224 -4.74 -8.30 22.10
CA HIS A 224 -3.44 -7.63 22.11
C HIS A 224 -3.27 -6.62 20.96
N ALA A 225 -3.85 -6.89 19.79
CA ALA A 225 -3.84 -5.95 18.66
C ALA A 225 -4.66 -4.69 18.99
N LYS A 226 -5.83 -4.85 19.61
CA LYS A 226 -6.68 -3.74 20.09
C LYS A 226 -5.94 -2.90 21.12
N ASP A 227 -5.35 -3.54 22.13
CA ASP A 227 -4.59 -2.83 23.15
C ASP A 227 -3.39 -2.06 22.56
N MET A 228 -2.74 -2.63 21.52
CA MET A 228 -1.65 -1.95 20.81
C MET A 228 -2.12 -0.63 20.19
N ILE A 229 -3.31 -0.60 19.58
CA ILE A 229 -3.88 0.64 19.02
C ILE A 229 -4.15 1.65 20.14
N THR A 230 -4.80 1.24 21.23
CA THR A 230 -5.08 2.14 22.37
C THR A 230 -3.78 2.74 22.92
N ARG A 231 -2.76 1.92 23.19
CA ARG A 231 -1.46 2.39 23.72
C ARG A 231 -0.66 3.23 22.73
N SER A 232 -0.75 2.91 21.43
CA SER A 232 0.05 3.58 20.40
C SER A 232 -0.56 4.91 20.00
N PHE A 233 -1.87 4.92 19.79
CA PHE A 233 -2.63 5.97 19.10
C PHE A 233 -3.72 6.60 19.97
N GLY A 234 -3.73 6.28 21.27
CA GLY A 234 -4.44 7.04 22.29
C GLY A 234 -4.09 8.54 22.23
N GLY A 235 -5.11 9.37 22.44
CA GLY A 235 -5.03 10.84 22.34
C GLY A 235 -4.95 11.36 20.90
N GLN A 236 -4.93 12.68 20.75
CA GLN A 236 -4.75 13.32 19.44
C GLN A 236 -3.26 13.50 19.09
N PRO A 237 -2.86 13.24 17.83
CA PRO A 237 -1.52 13.56 17.37
C PRO A 237 -1.29 15.07 17.41
N ARG A 238 -0.09 15.50 17.84
CA ARG A 238 0.27 16.93 17.90
C ARG A 238 0.41 17.57 16.52
N ARG A 239 0.65 16.77 15.49
CA ARG A 239 0.82 17.18 14.09
C ARG A 239 0.27 16.10 13.18
N ALA A 240 -0.28 16.50 12.04
CA ALA A 240 -0.65 15.58 10.98
C ALA A 240 0.61 14.93 10.36
N PRO A 241 0.52 13.72 9.78
CA PRO A 241 1.59 13.15 8.97
C PRO A 241 2.02 14.11 7.86
N ARG A 242 3.30 14.07 7.48
CA ARG A 242 3.87 14.92 6.43
C ARG A 242 3.10 14.83 5.12
N ILE A 243 2.61 13.66 4.73
CA ILE A 243 1.82 13.54 3.49
C ILE A 243 0.56 14.40 3.51
N ILE A 244 -0.09 14.60 4.67
CA ILE A 244 -1.25 15.49 4.77
C ILE A 244 -0.85 16.94 4.52
N GLN A 245 0.28 17.37 5.10
CA GLN A 245 0.83 18.71 4.92
C GLN A 245 1.22 18.95 3.46
N GLU A 246 1.90 17.98 2.83
CA GLU A 246 2.31 18.08 1.42
C GLU A 246 1.08 18.14 0.49
N LEU A 247 0.01 17.39 0.79
CA LEU A 247 -1.26 17.49 0.06
C LEU A 247 -2.00 18.82 0.31
N GLU A 248 -1.85 19.42 1.49
CA GLU A 248 -2.37 20.75 1.83
C GLU A 248 -1.70 21.85 1.03
N ASP A 249 -0.38 21.75 0.90
CA ASP A 249 0.45 22.66 0.13
C ASP A 249 0.35 22.39 -1.39
N SER A 250 -0.56 21.51 -1.81
CA SER A 250 -0.78 21.14 -3.21
C SER A 250 0.47 20.61 -3.92
N ILE A 251 1.35 19.94 -3.17
CA ILE A 251 2.55 19.32 -3.72
C ILE A 251 2.13 18.10 -4.58
N PRO A 252 2.54 18.02 -5.86
CA PRO A 252 2.25 16.87 -6.70
C PRO A 252 2.80 15.57 -6.09
N LEU A 253 2.11 14.45 -6.28
CA LEU A 253 2.49 13.18 -5.62
C LEU A 253 3.93 12.74 -5.90
N TYR A 254 4.43 12.92 -7.12
CA TYR A 254 5.81 12.60 -7.46
C TYR A 254 6.83 13.50 -6.75
N ASP A 255 6.45 14.71 -6.33
CA ASP A 255 7.28 15.68 -5.61
C ASP A 255 7.11 15.59 -4.08
N THR A 256 6.21 14.75 -3.57
CA THR A 256 6.11 14.45 -2.13
C THR A 256 7.36 13.72 -1.65
N ALA A 257 7.68 13.79 -0.36
CA ALA A 257 8.80 13.04 0.18
C ALA A 257 8.63 11.53 -0.01
N ALA A 258 7.41 11.02 0.19
CA ALA A 258 7.08 9.63 0.00
C ALA A 258 7.17 9.20 -1.48
N GLY A 259 6.65 10.01 -2.41
CA GLY A 259 6.72 9.75 -3.85
C GLY A 259 8.16 9.70 -4.38
N ARG A 260 9.04 10.59 -3.90
CA ARG A 260 10.47 10.55 -4.22
C ARG A 260 11.14 9.25 -3.77
N VAL A 261 10.80 8.72 -2.60
CA VAL A 261 11.33 7.44 -2.12
C VAL A 261 10.90 6.27 -3.03
N LEU A 262 9.69 6.35 -3.61
CA LEU A 262 9.21 5.35 -4.56
C LEU A 262 9.80 5.53 -5.97
N GLY A 263 10.62 6.56 -6.20
CA GLY A 263 11.19 6.84 -7.51
C GLY A 263 10.15 7.30 -8.53
N MET A 264 9.08 7.96 -8.08
CA MET A 264 8.13 8.58 -8.99
C MET A 264 8.83 9.71 -9.74
N LEU A 265 8.90 9.59 -11.06
CA LEU A 265 9.47 10.63 -11.90
C LEU A 265 8.38 11.64 -12.25
N ARG A 266 8.77 12.91 -12.30
CA ARG A 266 7.96 13.93 -12.97
C ARG A 266 7.82 13.51 -14.42
N GLU A 267 6.60 13.30 -14.89
CA GLU A 267 6.33 13.26 -16.33
C GLU A 267 6.63 14.66 -16.88
N THR A 268 7.90 14.90 -17.22
CA THR A 268 8.24 16.00 -18.11
C THR A 268 7.42 15.80 -19.36
N ARG A 269 6.48 16.73 -19.62
CA ARG A 269 5.72 16.85 -20.85
C ARG A 269 6.61 16.43 -22.03
N ARG A 270 6.39 15.24 -22.58
CA ARG A 270 6.71 14.96 -23.98
C ARG A 270 5.70 15.75 -24.83
N ALA A 271 5.89 17.06 -24.86
CA ALA A 271 5.28 17.94 -25.84
C ALA A 271 6.41 18.81 -26.38
N THR A 272 6.46 18.95 -27.71
CA THR A 272 7.57 19.37 -28.59
C THR A 272 8.48 18.20 -29.00
N SER A 273 8.64 17.83 -30.27
CA SER A 273 8.11 18.35 -31.54
C SER A 273 8.40 17.31 -32.64
N SER A 274 7.39 16.57 -33.12
CA SER A 274 7.46 15.89 -34.42
C SER A 274 6.72 16.74 -35.45
N ALA A 275 7.29 17.90 -35.74
CA ALA A 275 7.02 18.68 -36.95
C ALA A 275 8.41 19.06 -37.49
N GLY A 276 8.62 18.72 -38.76
CA GLY A 276 9.95 18.47 -39.33
C GLY A 276 10.83 19.67 -39.65
N MET A 277 12.02 19.30 -40.12
CA MET A 277 12.95 19.94 -41.07
C MET A 277 14.37 19.57 -40.60
N ALA A 278 15.02 18.62 -41.27
CA ALA A 278 15.79 18.78 -42.51
C ALA A 278 17.21 19.32 -42.24
N ASP A 279 18.16 18.70 -42.94
CA ASP A 279 19.62 18.85 -42.89
C ASP A 279 20.15 20.28 -42.71
N ASP A 280 21.19 20.43 -41.88
CA ASP A 280 22.53 20.86 -42.34
C ASP A 280 23.46 21.12 -41.14
N ALA A 281 24.56 20.37 -41.10
CA ALA A 281 25.81 20.76 -40.46
C ALA A 281 26.71 21.37 -41.55
N PRO A 282 27.64 22.33 -41.30
CA PRO A 282 28.79 22.01 -40.43
C PRO A 282 29.49 23.19 -39.70
N GLN A 283 30.48 22.80 -38.89
CA GLN A 283 31.76 23.46 -38.60
C GLN A 283 31.92 24.45 -37.44
N GLU A 284 32.59 23.92 -36.42
CA GLU A 284 33.72 24.47 -35.65
C GLU A 284 34.22 25.88 -35.99
N ARG A 285 34.33 26.73 -34.96
CA ARG A 285 35.54 27.50 -34.69
C ARG A 285 35.65 27.84 -33.20
N TYR A 286 36.62 27.20 -32.56
CA TYR A 286 37.30 27.71 -31.37
C TYR A 286 38.19 28.89 -31.78
N GLN A 287 38.18 29.99 -31.02
CA GLN A 287 39.39 30.69 -30.58
C GLN A 287 39.11 31.66 -29.41
N VAL A 288 40.13 31.74 -28.56
CA VAL A 288 40.23 32.21 -27.16
C VAL A 288 40.79 33.65 -27.12
N PRO A 289 40.69 34.40 -26.00
CA PRO A 289 40.65 35.87 -25.94
C PRO A 289 42.02 36.53 -25.71
N ARG A 290 42.12 37.85 -25.91
CA ARG A 290 43.21 38.66 -25.35
C ARG A 290 42.94 40.16 -25.25
N ASP A 291 43.05 40.65 -24.00
CA ASP A 291 43.65 41.88 -23.45
C ASP A 291 43.44 43.21 -24.22
N GLU A 292 42.70 44.17 -23.66
CA GLU A 292 43.10 45.17 -22.64
C GLU A 292 43.89 46.33 -23.27
N TRP A 293 43.28 47.52 -23.34
CA TRP A 293 43.90 48.85 -23.24
C TRP A 293 42.80 49.95 -23.28
N GLU A 294 42.48 50.51 -22.11
CA GLU A 294 41.98 51.91 -21.93
C GLU A 294 43.18 52.90 -22.05
N PRO A 295 43.06 54.25 -22.16
CA PRO A 295 42.05 55.18 -21.58
C PRO A 295 41.82 56.46 -22.48
N PRO A 296 41.46 57.70 -22.03
CA PRO A 296 40.90 58.19 -20.76
C PRO A 296 39.65 59.09 -20.86
N SER A 297 39.12 59.32 -19.65
CA SER A 297 38.04 60.19 -19.15
C SER A 297 37.91 61.63 -19.65
N TRP A 298 36.65 62.11 -19.70
CA TRP A 298 36.28 63.48 -19.30
C TRP A 298 35.04 63.49 -18.40
N HIS A 299 35.12 64.34 -17.36
CA HIS A 299 34.16 64.58 -16.28
C HIS A 299 32.89 65.35 -16.72
N GLU A 300 31.73 64.90 -16.19
CA GLU A 300 30.60 65.62 -15.54
C GLU A 300 29.95 66.91 -16.15
N PRO A 301 28.78 67.40 -15.68
CA PRO A 301 27.81 66.89 -14.67
C PRO A 301 26.31 66.92 -15.10
N ARG A 302 25.46 66.32 -14.24
CA ARG A 302 23.99 66.46 -14.15
C ARG A 302 23.53 67.90 -13.79
N PRO A 303 22.26 68.25 -14.06
CA PRO A 303 21.24 68.23 -12.98
C PRO A 303 19.85 67.71 -13.43
N GLY A 304 19.06 67.14 -12.49
CA GLY A 304 17.63 66.80 -12.68
C GLY A 304 16.72 68.02 -12.44
N PRO A 305 15.49 67.89 -11.88
CA PRO A 305 14.46 66.82 -11.93
C PRO A 305 13.06 67.39 -12.30
N THR A 306 12.08 66.60 -12.78
CA THR A 306 10.64 66.95 -12.58
C THR A 306 9.61 65.81 -12.86
N SER A 307 8.74 65.62 -11.86
CA SER A 307 7.28 65.32 -11.86
C SER A 307 6.63 64.07 -12.50
N THR A 308 5.92 63.35 -11.60
CA THR A 308 4.74 62.42 -11.62
C THR A 308 3.55 62.78 -12.56
N PRO A 309 2.43 61.98 -12.74
CA PRO A 309 1.81 60.95 -11.85
C PRO A 309 1.00 59.76 -12.47
N ARG A 310 0.41 58.92 -11.58
CA ARG A 310 -0.71 57.94 -11.72
C ARG A 310 -0.40 56.59 -12.42
N SER A 311 -0.91 55.43 -11.99
CA SER A 311 -2.21 55.12 -11.36
C SER A 311 -2.19 53.84 -10.49
N HIS A 312 -3.05 53.86 -9.46
CA HIS A 312 -3.62 52.72 -8.73
C HIS A 312 -4.18 51.62 -9.65
N VAL A 313 -3.91 50.34 -9.33
CA VAL A 313 -4.92 49.26 -9.33
C VAL A 313 -4.63 48.34 -8.15
N GLN A 314 -5.65 48.23 -7.31
CA GLN A 314 -5.84 47.33 -6.18
C GLN A 314 -6.26 45.97 -6.74
N ALA A 315 -5.52 44.90 -6.42
CA ALA A 315 -5.93 43.53 -6.75
C ALA A 315 -6.33 42.82 -5.46
N ASP A 316 -7.63 42.54 -5.36
CA ASP A 316 -8.25 41.71 -4.34
C ASP A 316 -7.64 40.30 -4.33
N ASN A 317 -7.12 39.89 -3.18
CA ASN A 317 -6.83 38.49 -2.90
C ASN A 317 -8.14 37.79 -2.50
N THR A 318 -8.92 37.38 -3.50
CA THR A 318 -9.92 36.33 -3.32
C THR A 318 -9.31 35.00 -3.77
N ALA A 319 -9.05 34.13 -2.80
CA ALA A 319 -8.71 32.73 -3.06
C ALA A 319 -9.83 32.07 -3.89
N PRO A 320 -9.53 31.26 -4.90
CA PRO A 320 -10.55 30.60 -5.69
C PRO A 320 -11.31 29.59 -4.81
N GLN A 321 -12.56 29.93 -4.48
CA GLN A 321 -13.56 29.01 -3.97
C GLN A 321 -13.84 27.98 -5.07
N ILE A 322 -13.36 26.75 -4.90
CA ILE A 322 -13.75 25.64 -5.76
C ILE A 322 -15.23 25.32 -5.45
N PRO A 323 -16.15 25.37 -6.43
CA PRO A 323 -17.56 25.12 -6.18
C PRO A 323 -17.77 23.67 -5.75
N TRP A 324 -18.40 23.48 -4.59
CA TRP A 324 -18.74 22.18 -3.98
C TRP A 324 -19.60 21.24 -4.87
N GLY A 325 -20.01 21.68 -6.05
CA GLY A 325 -20.76 20.89 -7.03
C GLY A 325 -19.92 19.90 -7.86
N SER A 326 -18.60 20.06 -7.99
CA SER A 326 -17.78 19.22 -8.91
C SER A 326 -17.22 17.93 -8.31
N ILE A 327 -17.37 17.70 -6.99
CA ILE A 327 -16.97 16.44 -6.33
C ILE A 327 -18.09 15.37 -6.47
N PHE A 328 -19.34 15.81 -6.67
CA PHE A 328 -20.49 14.91 -6.79
C PHE A 328 -20.49 14.09 -8.09
N ASP A 329 -19.87 14.59 -9.17
CA ASP A 329 -19.79 13.86 -10.44
C ASP A 329 -18.65 12.81 -10.44
N PHE A 330 -17.58 13.01 -9.66
CA PHE A 330 -16.44 12.09 -9.60
C PHE A 330 -16.74 10.77 -8.85
N VAL A 331 -17.61 10.81 -7.84
CA VAL A 331 -18.07 9.60 -7.11
C VAL A 331 -19.16 8.85 -7.89
N LYS A 332 -19.92 9.53 -8.75
CA LYS A 332 -20.94 8.90 -9.61
C LYS A 332 -20.33 8.27 -10.88
N GLU A 333 -19.33 8.87 -11.51
CA GLU A 333 -18.70 8.29 -12.72
C GLU A 333 -17.95 6.99 -12.44
N GLY A 334 -17.39 6.81 -11.24
CA GLY A 334 -16.78 5.54 -10.81
C GLY A 334 -17.78 4.36 -10.69
N CYS A 335 -19.07 4.66 -10.51
CA CYS A 335 -20.12 3.65 -10.40
C CYS A 335 -20.90 3.43 -11.71
N SER A 336 -20.84 4.36 -12.68
CA SER A 336 -21.55 4.23 -13.95
C SER A 336 -20.77 3.45 -15.04
N TRP A 337 -19.43 3.38 -14.95
CA TRP A 337 -18.61 2.54 -15.83
C TRP A 337 -18.87 1.03 -15.63
N LEU A 338 -19.20 0.63 -14.40
CA LEU A 338 -19.55 -0.76 -14.02
C LEU A 338 -20.79 -1.30 -14.74
N MET A 339 -21.66 -0.44 -15.29
CA MET A 339 -22.88 -0.86 -15.99
C MET A 339 -22.72 -0.95 -17.52
N ARG A 340 -21.56 -0.55 -18.09
CA ARG A 340 -21.41 -0.42 -19.55
C ARG A 340 -20.51 -1.47 -20.22
N ASN A 341 -19.74 -2.25 -19.48
CA ASN A 341 -18.82 -3.25 -20.04
C ASN A 341 -19.25 -4.71 -19.87
N ASN A 342 -20.46 -4.99 -19.39
CA ASN A 342 -20.87 -6.37 -19.10
C ASN A 342 -22.09 -6.89 -19.89
N LEU A 343 -22.44 -6.30 -21.03
CA LEU A 343 -23.48 -6.84 -21.91
C LEU A 343 -23.22 -6.60 -23.42
N GLY A 344 -22.59 -7.60 -24.07
CA GLY A 344 -22.88 -8.11 -25.42
C GLY A 344 -22.13 -7.50 -26.63
N PRO A 345 -22.28 -8.07 -27.85
CA PRO A 345 -22.65 -9.45 -28.23
C PRO A 345 -21.69 -10.06 -29.31
N VAL A 346 -22.07 -11.23 -29.84
CA VAL A 346 -21.89 -11.67 -31.25
C VAL A 346 -20.94 -12.88 -31.50
N ALA A 347 -21.63 -13.98 -31.84
CA ALA A 347 -21.42 -14.89 -32.95
C ALA A 347 -20.19 -15.82 -33.07
N SER A 348 -20.56 -16.92 -33.69
CA SER A 348 -19.89 -18.16 -34.01
C SER A 348 -18.82 -18.08 -35.10
N GLN A 349 -17.99 -19.13 -35.08
CA GLN A 349 -17.19 -19.74 -36.16
C GLN A 349 -15.74 -19.30 -36.31
N GLY A 350 -14.87 -20.32 -36.38
CA GLY A 350 -13.54 -20.21 -37.00
C GLY A 350 -12.46 -21.02 -36.28
N ALA A 351 -12.23 -22.25 -36.73
CA ALA A 351 -11.15 -23.12 -36.29
C ALA A 351 -9.75 -22.57 -36.63
N GLY A 352 -8.79 -22.77 -35.73
CA GLY A 352 -7.35 -22.53 -35.95
C GLY A 352 -6.57 -22.76 -34.65
N GLY A 353 -5.66 -23.74 -34.64
CA GLY A 353 -5.04 -24.30 -33.43
C GLY A 353 -4.17 -23.32 -32.61
N PRO A 354 -3.87 -23.65 -31.34
CA PRO A 354 -3.13 -22.75 -30.46
C PRO A 354 -1.62 -22.82 -30.76
N SER A 355 -1.05 -21.67 -31.10
CA SER A 355 0.38 -21.40 -31.04
C SER A 355 0.75 -21.16 -29.58
N PHE A 356 1.73 -21.91 -29.08
CA PHE A 356 2.26 -21.80 -27.72
C PHE A 356 3.11 -20.52 -27.60
N GLY A 357 2.51 -19.45 -27.06
CA GLY A 357 3.23 -18.27 -26.58
C GLY A 357 3.60 -18.46 -25.11
N ALA A 358 4.89 -18.62 -24.84
CA ALA A 358 5.46 -18.81 -23.52
C ALA A 358 5.07 -17.67 -22.55
N SER A 359 4.35 -18.00 -21.48
CA SER A 359 4.14 -17.11 -20.34
C SER A 359 5.37 -17.14 -19.42
N ALA A 360 5.74 -15.95 -18.95
CA ALA A 360 6.90 -15.70 -18.11
C ALA A 360 6.89 -16.59 -16.86
N SER A 361 7.99 -17.30 -16.66
CA SER A 361 8.22 -18.23 -15.56
C SER A 361 8.21 -17.50 -14.22
N TYR A 362 7.23 -17.78 -13.37
CA TYR A 362 7.16 -17.31 -11.99
C TYR A 362 8.24 -18.02 -11.14
N ARG A 363 9.42 -17.42 -10.97
CA ARG A 363 10.43 -17.85 -9.99
C ARG A 363 10.28 -17.06 -8.69
N GLY A 364 9.21 -17.32 -7.94
CA GLY A 364 9.10 -16.94 -6.53
C GLY A 364 9.22 -18.22 -5.70
N PHE A 365 10.21 -18.31 -4.82
CA PHE A 365 10.34 -19.45 -3.88
C PHE A 365 9.16 -19.38 -2.88
N GLY A 366 8.08 -20.12 -3.16
CA GLY A 366 6.98 -20.34 -2.23
C GLY A 366 7.35 -21.34 -1.13
N ASP A 367 6.46 -21.55 -0.14
CA ASP A 367 6.73 -22.46 0.97
C ASP A 367 6.84 -23.92 0.46
N PRO A 368 8.01 -24.58 0.57
CA PRO A 368 8.17 -25.97 0.13
C PRO A 368 7.33 -26.96 0.96
N ASN A 369 6.72 -26.52 2.06
CA ASN A 369 5.78 -27.29 2.87
C ASN A 369 4.31 -27.04 2.52
N SER A 370 4.03 -26.05 1.67
CA SER A 370 2.70 -25.75 1.17
C SER A 370 2.47 -26.49 -0.15
N VAL A 371 1.48 -27.41 -0.16
CA VAL A 371 1.06 -28.08 -1.41
C VAL A 371 0.67 -27.07 -2.49
N VAL A 372 0.12 -25.92 -2.09
CA VAL A 372 -0.33 -24.86 -2.99
C VAL A 372 0.88 -24.24 -3.69
N ASP A 373 1.92 -23.91 -2.92
CA ASP A 373 3.12 -23.27 -3.47
C ASP A 373 3.97 -24.24 -4.28
N VAL A 374 4.04 -25.50 -3.86
CA VAL A 374 4.69 -26.56 -4.64
C VAL A 374 3.98 -26.74 -5.99
N MET A 375 2.65 -26.81 -6.03
CA MET A 375 1.91 -26.89 -7.29
C MET A 375 2.11 -25.65 -8.17
N LYS A 376 2.11 -24.44 -7.59
CA LYS A 376 2.41 -23.20 -8.31
C LYS A 376 3.81 -23.19 -8.90
N SER A 377 4.81 -23.72 -8.18
CA SER A 377 6.19 -23.79 -8.66
C SER A 377 6.34 -24.68 -9.90
N PHE A 378 5.43 -25.65 -10.09
CA PHE A 378 5.34 -26.48 -11.28
C PHE A 378 4.33 -25.96 -12.32
N GLY A 379 3.77 -24.75 -12.13
CA GLY A 379 2.75 -24.20 -13.03
C GLY A 379 1.42 -24.95 -13.02
N MET A 380 1.12 -25.70 -11.96
CA MET A 380 -0.12 -26.49 -11.82
C MET A 380 -1.22 -25.69 -11.10
N ASP A 381 -2.48 -26.06 -11.34
CA ASP A 381 -3.63 -25.50 -10.62
C ASP A 381 -3.62 -25.92 -9.14
N SER A 382 -3.29 -24.96 -8.26
CA SER A 382 -3.18 -25.15 -6.81
C SER A 382 -4.52 -25.05 -6.05
N SER A 383 -5.63 -24.79 -6.74
CA SER A 383 -6.97 -24.72 -6.15
C SER A 383 -7.37 -26.05 -5.48
N LEU A 384 -8.45 -26.06 -4.69
CA LEU A 384 -8.96 -27.31 -4.12
C LEU A 384 -9.38 -28.30 -5.23
N SER A 385 -10.03 -27.80 -6.29
CA SER A 385 -10.39 -28.58 -7.47
C SER A 385 -9.18 -29.09 -8.24
N GLY A 386 -8.15 -28.26 -8.43
CA GLY A 386 -6.90 -28.66 -9.09
C GLY A 386 -6.15 -29.73 -8.30
N ARG A 387 -6.07 -29.59 -6.97
CA ARG A 387 -5.56 -30.61 -6.06
C ARG A 387 -6.38 -31.89 -6.08
N GLN A 388 -7.71 -31.78 -6.19
CA GLN A 388 -8.60 -32.94 -6.29
C GLN A 388 -8.41 -33.69 -7.60
N ALA A 389 -8.30 -32.97 -8.72
CA ALA A 389 -8.00 -33.56 -10.02
C ALA A 389 -6.61 -34.23 -10.02
N TYR A 390 -5.60 -33.56 -9.45
CA TYR A 390 -4.26 -34.13 -9.31
C TYR A 390 -4.24 -35.39 -8.44
N ALA A 391 -4.91 -35.36 -7.28
CA ALA A 391 -5.00 -36.51 -6.38
C ALA A 391 -5.71 -37.70 -7.04
N ALA A 392 -6.81 -37.45 -7.76
CA ALA A 392 -7.53 -38.48 -8.50
C ALA A 392 -6.66 -39.11 -9.61
N ALA A 393 -5.92 -38.29 -10.36
CA ALA A 393 -5.04 -38.76 -11.43
C ALA A 393 -3.84 -39.58 -10.91
N ASN A 394 -3.40 -39.36 -9.67
CA ASN A 394 -2.23 -39.99 -9.07
C ASN A 394 -2.57 -40.99 -7.95
N GLY A 395 -3.84 -41.39 -7.83
CA GLY A 395 -4.28 -42.40 -6.85
C GLY A 395 -4.11 -42.00 -5.38
N ILE A 396 -4.06 -40.70 -5.08
CA ILE A 396 -3.91 -40.17 -3.72
C ILE A 396 -5.27 -40.10 -3.04
N THR A 397 -5.49 -40.96 -2.03
CA THR A 397 -6.75 -41.07 -1.29
C THR A 397 -6.74 -40.28 0.02
N GLY A 398 -7.92 -40.04 0.60
CA GLY A 398 -8.09 -39.35 1.88
C GLY A 398 -9.21 -38.31 1.87
N ALA A 399 -9.45 -37.67 3.02
CA ALA A 399 -10.44 -36.59 3.12
C ALA A 399 -9.95 -35.35 2.34
N VAL A 400 -10.69 -34.96 1.30
CA VAL A 400 -10.38 -33.81 0.44
C VAL A 400 -10.22 -32.54 1.30
N GLY A 401 -9.14 -31.80 1.07
CA GLY A 401 -8.81 -30.58 1.81
C GLY A 401 -8.15 -30.78 3.17
N SER A 402 -8.08 -32.00 3.70
CA SER A 402 -7.42 -32.27 5.00
C SER A 402 -5.90 -32.05 4.93
N ALA A 403 -5.29 -31.78 6.09
CA ALA A 403 -3.83 -31.60 6.21
C ALA A 403 -3.05 -32.86 5.76
N ALA A 404 -3.54 -34.05 6.09
CA ALA A 404 -2.94 -35.32 5.68
C ALA A 404 -3.00 -35.51 4.15
N TRP A 405 -4.13 -35.18 3.53
CA TRP A 405 -4.33 -35.24 2.09
C TRP A 405 -3.45 -34.24 1.32
N ASN A 406 -3.40 -32.99 1.78
CA ASN A 406 -2.50 -31.97 1.23
C ASN A 406 -1.02 -32.36 1.36
N THR A 407 -0.64 -32.96 2.49
CA THR A 407 0.72 -33.46 2.70
C THR A 407 1.06 -34.61 1.76
N ALA A 408 0.11 -35.51 1.49
CA ALA A 408 0.30 -36.62 0.55
C ALA A 408 0.54 -36.12 -0.89
N ILE A 409 -0.26 -35.16 -1.36
CA ILE A 409 -0.09 -34.52 -2.67
C ILE A 409 1.28 -33.85 -2.76
N ARG A 410 1.68 -33.09 -1.73
CA ARG A 410 2.98 -32.42 -1.70
C ARG A 410 4.15 -33.40 -1.77
N ARG A 411 4.11 -34.49 -0.98
CA ARG A 411 5.15 -35.53 -1.00
C ARG A 411 5.23 -36.20 -2.37
N HIS A 412 4.10 -36.46 -3.01
CA HIS A 412 4.06 -37.02 -4.35
C HIS A 412 4.73 -36.08 -5.36
N LEU A 413 4.34 -34.81 -5.40
CA LEU A 413 4.95 -33.78 -6.25
C LEU A 413 6.47 -33.60 -6.03
N SER A 414 6.93 -33.75 -4.79
CA SER A 414 8.34 -33.60 -4.43
C SER A 414 9.18 -34.85 -4.71
N GLY A 415 8.56 -35.99 -5.00
CA GLY A 415 9.24 -37.26 -5.29
C GLY A 415 9.08 -37.76 -6.73
N SER A 416 8.23 -37.12 -7.54
CA SER A 416 8.00 -37.45 -8.96
C SER A 416 8.90 -36.71 -9.94
N PHE A 417 9.84 -35.87 -9.46
CA PHE A 417 10.76 -35.08 -10.27
C PHE A 417 12.20 -35.16 -9.77
#